data_AF-A0A4Z1RJS9-F1
#
_entry.id   AF-A0A4Z1RJS9-F1
#
_cell.length_a   1.000
_cell.length_b   1.000
_cell.length_c   1.000
_cell.angle_alpha   90.00
_cell.angle_beta   90.00
_cell.angle_gamma   90.00
#
_symmetry.space_group_name_H-M   'P 1'
#
loop_
_entity.id
_entity.type
_entity.pdbx_description
1 polymer ?
#
loop_
_entity_poly.entity_id
_entity_poly.type
_entity_poly.pdbx_seq_one_letter_code
_entity_poly.pdbx_strand_id
1 'polypeptide(L)' 'MRNRIFGAIGIIWGGAILLNWLTSSAPAGSGAYQGGSTAAVVFGAVMFGAGLYYVFKKPAQA' A
#
# COMPACT_ATOMS: atom_id res chain seq x y z
N MET A 1 13.00 -14.72 -8.14
CA MET A 1 12.16 -14.97 -6.94
C MET A 1 12.06 -13.74 -6.02
N ARG A 2 13.17 -13.06 -5.73
CA ARG A 2 13.23 -11.83 -4.90
C ARG A 2 12.17 -10.77 -5.25
N ASN A 3 12.00 -10.41 -6.52
CA ASN A 3 11.07 -9.35 -6.94
C ASN A 3 9.60 -9.71 -6.72
N ARG A 4 9.23 -11.00 -6.81
CA ARG A 4 7.88 -11.47 -6.51
C ARG A 4 7.58 -11.40 -5.01
N ILE A 5 8.56 -11.66 -4.15
CA ILE A 5 8.40 -11.57 -2.69
C ILE A 5 8.19 -10.11 -2.28
N PHE A 6 9.03 -9.19 -2.77
CA PHE A 6 8.83 -7.76 -2.52
C PHE A 6 7.51 -7.24 -3.11
N GLY A 7 7.11 -7.75 -4.27
CA GLY A 7 5.81 -7.47 -4.86
C GLY A 7 4.64 -7.92 -3.98
N ALA A 8 4.68 -9.15 -3.49
CA ALA A 8 3.65 -9.71 -2.61
C ALA A 8 3.55 -8.94 -1.28
N ILE A 9 4.68 -8.59 -0.66
CA ILE A 9 4.71 -7.76 0.55
C ILE A 9 4.08 -6.39 0.28
N GLY A 10 4.42 -5.75 -0.84
CA GLY A 10 3.84 -4.48 -1.27
C GLY A 10 2.32 -4.53 -1.42
N ILE A 11 1.81 -5.58 -2.08
CA ILE A 11 0.37 -5.77 -2.29
C ILE A 11 -0.35 -6.05 -0.97
N ILE A 12 0.17 -6.95 -0.14
CA ILE A 12 -0.50 -7.37 1.10
C ILE A 12 -0.56 -6.20 2.09
N TRP A 13 0.58 -5.53 2.34
CA TRP A 13 0.64 -4.44 3.31
C TRP A 13 0.01 -3.15 2.80
N GLY A 14 0.28 -2.77 1.55
CA GLY A 14 -0.37 -1.60 0.94
C GLY A 14 -1.88 -1.79 0.81
N GLY A 15 -2.32 -2.98 0.43
CA GLY A 15 -3.73 -3.35 0.35
C GLY A 15 -4.42 -3.34 1.72
N ALA A 16 -3.76 -3.85 2.77
CA ALA A 16 -4.29 -3.82 4.13
C ALA A 16 -4.48 -2.39 4.65
N ILE A 17 -3.55 -1.48 4.37
CA ILE A 17 -3.66 -0.06 4.75
C ILE A 17 -4.83 0.60 4.02
N LEU A 18 -4.97 0.39 2.71
CA LEU A 18 -6.06 0.94 1.93
C LEU A 18 -7.42 0.37 2.35
N LEU A 19 -7.48 -0.94 2.61
CA LEU A 19 -8.69 -1.61 3.09
C LEU A 19 -9.09 -1.08 4.47
N ASN A 20 -8.12 -0.92 5.37
CA ASN A 20 -8.35 -0.35 6.70
C ASN A 20 -8.87 1.09 6.59
N TRP A 21 -8.32 1.90 5.69
CA TRP A 21 -8.83 3.25 5.47
C TRP A 21 -10.25 3.25 4.91
N LEU A 22 -10.56 2.35 3.97
CA LEU A 22 -11.90 2.24 3.36
C LEU A 22 -12.96 1.75 4.36
N THR A 23 -12.60 0.86 5.29
CA THR A 23 -13.51 0.34 6.31
C THR A 23 -13.55 1.18 7.58
N SER A 24 -12.59 2.07 7.79
CA SER A 24 -12.57 3.00 8.92
C SER A 24 -13.47 4.19 8.64
N SER A 25 -14.26 4.57 9.64
CA SER A 25 -15.00 5.84 9.62
C SER A 25 -14.03 7.02 9.65
N ALA A 26 -14.48 8.20 9.17
CA ALA A 26 -13.66 9.41 9.09
C ALA A 26 -12.85 9.64 10.40
N PRO A 27 -11.54 9.94 10.32
CA PRO A 27 -10.72 10.06 11.52
C PRO A 27 -11.26 11.15 12.45
N ALA A 28 -11.79 10.75 13.60
CA ALA A 28 -12.16 11.66 14.68
C ALA A 28 -10.93 11.84 15.59
N GLY A 29 -10.19 12.93 15.39
CA GLY A 29 -8.94 13.17 16.13
C GLY A 29 -8.33 14.54 15.85
N SER A 30 -7.25 14.87 16.56
CA SER A 30 -6.51 16.12 16.37
C SER A 30 -5.93 16.23 14.95
N GLY A 31 -5.66 17.45 14.48
CA GLY A 31 -5.14 17.68 13.12
C GLY A 31 -3.85 16.90 12.80
N ALA A 32 -3.02 16.63 13.81
CA ALA A 32 -1.83 15.79 13.67
C ALA A 32 -2.16 14.32 13.33
N TYR A 33 -3.22 13.77 13.93
CA TYR A 33 -3.70 12.41 13.64
C TYR A 33 -4.27 12.29 12.22
N GLN A 34 -5.04 13.30 11.79
CA GLN A 34 -5.51 13.38 10.40
C GLN A 34 -4.37 13.47 9.38
N GLY A 35 -3.34 14.26 9.68
CA GLY A 35 -2.14 14.35 8.85
C GLY A 35 -1.42 13.00 8.74
N GLY A 36 -1.21 12.32 9.88
CA GLY A 36 -0.62 10.98 9.92
C GLY A 36 -1.45 9.93 9.19
N SER A 37 -2.78 9.94 9.36
CA SER A 37 -3.71 9.05 8.66
C SER A 37 -3.63 9.25 7.13
N THR A 38 -3.62 10.51 6.68
CA THR A 38 -3.51 10.84 5.24
C THR A 38 -2.17 10.36 4.66
N ALA A 39 -1.06 10.59 5.38
CA ALA A 39 0.26 10.13 4.96
C ALA A 39 0.34 8.60 4.87
N ALA A 40 -0.28 7.89 5.82
CA ALA A 40 -0.34 6.43 5.81
C ALA A 40 -1.10 5.90 4.58
N VAL A 41 -2.22 6.53 4.21
CA VAL A 41 -2.99 6.15 3.01
C VAL A 41 -2.17 6.36 1.73
N VAL A 42 -1.50 7.50 1.60
CA VAL A 42 -0.63 7.79 0.44
C VAL A 42 0.50 6.77 0.36
N PHE A 43 1.14 6.46 1.49
CA PHE A 43 2.17 5.43 1.55
C PHE A 43 1.64 4.04 1.16
N GLY A 44 0.47 3.66 1.70
CA GLY A 44 -0.21 2.41 1.36
C GLY A 44 -0.54 2.30 -0.13
N ALA A 45 -1.01 3.39 -0.75
CA ALA A 45 -1.29 3.46 -2.18
C ALA A 45 -0.02 3.23 -3.03
N VAL A 46 1.09 3.88 -2.66
CA VAL A 46 2.37 3.69 -3.35
C VAL A 46 2.90 2.27 -3.16
N MET A 47 2.85 1.72 -1.94
CA MET A 47 3.26 0.34 -1.67
C MET A 47 2.44 -0.67 -2.47
N PHE A 48 1.12 -0.49 -2.53
CA PHE A 48 0.22 -1.35 -3.27
C PHE A 48 0.51 -1.27 -4.78
N GLY A 49 0.64 -0.06 -5.32
CA GLY A 49 0.96 0.17 -6.73
C GLY A 49 2.32 -0.40 -7.13
N ALA A 50 3.36 -0.18 -6.32
CA ALA A 50 4.68 -0.76 -6.53
C ALA A 50 4.64 -2.30 -6.41
N GLY A 51 3.88 -2.82 -5.45
CA GLY A 51 3.66 -4.26 -5.28
C GLY A 51 3.05 -4.90 -6.52
N LEU A 52 1.95 -4.31 -7.02
CA LEU A 52 1.30 -4.71 -8.27
C LEU A 52 2.28 -4.66 -9.45
N TYR A 53 3.04 -3.57 -9.56
CA TYR A 53 4.06 -3.44 -10.61
C TYR A 53 5.07 -4.60 -10.56
N TYR A 54 5.64 -4.93 -9.41
CA TYR A 54 6.62 -6.01 -9.32
C TYR A 54 6.04 -7.41 -9.49
N VAL A 55 4.75 -7.62 -9.20
CA VAL A 55 4.06 -8.91 -9.42
C VAL A 55 3.65 -9.10 -10.87
N PHE A 56 3.13 -8.06 -11.52
CA PHE A 56 2.62 -8.12 -12.90
C PHE A 56 3.66 -7.77 -13.97
N LYS A 57 4.77 -7.12 -13.59
CA LYS A 57 5.91 -6.95 -14.49
C LYS A 57 6.43 -8.35 -14.83
N LYS A 58 6.14 -8.78 -16.07
CA LYS A 58 6.71 -10.01 -16.64
C LYS A 58 8.22 -9.98 -16.39
N PRO A 59 8.83 -11.09 -15.93
CA PRO A 59 10.28 -11.18 -15.99
C PRO A 59 10.65 -10.91 -17.44
N ALA A 60 11.52 -9.92 -17.69
CA ALA A 60 12.14 -9.79 -18.99
C ALA A 60 12.72 -11.17 -19.30
N GLN A 61 12.16 -11.81 -20.32
CA GLN A 61 12.71 -13.06 -20.86
C GLN A 61 14.13 -12.71 -21.28
N ALA A 62 15.10 -13.21 -20.51
CA ALA A 62 16.50 -13.22 -20.90
C ALA A 62 16.70 -14.31 -21.95
#